data_AF-A0AAV8FB68-F1
#
_entry.id   AF-A0AAV8FB68-F1
#
_cell.length_a   1.000
_cell.length_b   1.000
_cell.length_c   1.000
_cell.angle_alpha   90.00
_cell.angle_beta   90.00
_cell.angle_gamma   90.00
#
_symmetry.space_group_name_H-M   'P 1'
#
loop_
_entity.id
_entity.type
_entity.pdbx_description
1 polymer ?
#
loop_
_entity_poly.entity_id
_entity_poly.type
_entity_poly.pdbx_seq_one_letter_code
_entity_poly.pdbx_strand_id
1 'polypeptide(L)'
;MMAMASRNALLKNLNLILSRKYTSRTQVISGTSVELPSCHGKSLEQSDYKRWDNGGGMFHNSACIDHTALIENGAIVHSNCTIAKDVQIGSGTVIGSSTSIGESTTIGYNVVLSNCSVGQFCVIHHGVCIGQDGFGFFIDDKGQVAKKPQMLNVRIGDHVEIGANTCIDRGSWRDTVIGHFTKLDNLVQIGHNVQIGKCCIICGQSGIAGSATLGDYVTMGGRVAIKDHVLIASKVRLAANSCVTKNITVAGDYAGFPAMPAEEWRRQTVNMRLHFKKGRSL
;
A
#
# COMPACT_ATOMS: atom_id res chain seq x y z
N MET A 1 41.48 -18.98 3.13
CA MET A 1 42.01 -17.90 2.27
C MET A 1 41.75 -18.12 0.76
N MET A 2 40.80 -19.00 0.37
CA MET A 2 40.45 -19.24 -1.05
C MET A 2 39.00 -18.85 -1.42
N ALA A 3 38.17 -18.44 -0.45
CA ALA A 3 36.79 -18.00 -0.69
C ALA A 3 36.62 -16.48 -0.92
N MET A 4 37.67 -15.68 -0.66
CA MET A 4 37.62 -14.22 -0.84
C MET A 4 37.91 -13.77 -2.28
N ALA A 5 38.57 -14.60 -3.10
CA ALA A 5 38.94 -14.23 -4.46
C ALA A 5 37.76 -14.26 -5.45
N SER A 6 36.77 -15.14 -5.25
CA SER A 6 35.61 -15.28 -6.14
C SER A 6 34.56 -14.16 -5.95
N ARG A 7 34.49 -13.55 -4.76
CA ARG A 7 33.51 -12.50 -4.43
C ARG A 7 33.85 -11.12 -5.03
N ASN A 8 35.14 -10.86 -5.26
CA ASN A 8 35.61 -9.60 -5.85
C ASN A 8 35.43 -9.51 -7.38
N ALA A 9 35.27 -10.65 -8.06
CA ALA A 9 35.00 -10.68 -9.51
C ALA A 9 33.54 -10.31 -9.83
N LEU A 10 32.58 -10.71 -8.98
CA LEU A 10 31.15 -10.39 -9.14
C LEU A 10 30.85 -8.90 -8.86
N LEU A 11 31.55 -8.26 -7.92
CA LEU A 11 31.34 -6.85 -7.57
C LEU A 11 31.91 -5.86 -8.61
N LYS A 12 32.96 -6.25 -9.35
CA LYS A 12 33.51 -5.40 -10.42
C LYS A 12 32.60 -5.33 -11.65
N ASN A 13 31.86 -6.40 -11.96
CA ASN A 13 30.91 -6.40 -13.08
C ASN A 13 29.62 -5.60 -12.77
N LEU A 14 29.22 -5.46 -11.51
CA LEU A 14 28.06 -4.64 -11.14
C LEU A 14 28.33 -3.12 -11.26
N ASN A 15 29.55 -2.67 -10.92
CA ASN A 15 29.91 -1.25 -10.96
C ASN A 15 30.06 -0.70 -12.39
N LEU A 16 30.38 -1.54 -13.38
CA LEU A 16 30.45 -1.11 -14.78
C LEU A 16 29.06 -0.88 -15.40
N ILE A 17 28.02 -1.50 -14.84
CA ILE A 17 26.62 -1.39 -15.32
C ILE A 17 25.94 -0.14 -14.74
N LEU A 18 26.32 0.28 -13.53
CA LEU A 18 25.68 1.40 -12.82
C LEU A 18 26.23 2.78 -13.21
N SER A 19 27.43 2.89 -13.80
CA SER A 19 28.00 4.19 -14.18
C SER A 19 27.52 4.74 -15.53
N ARG A 20 26.66 4.02 -16.27
CA ARG A 20 26.17 4.43 -17.60
C ARG A 20 24.78 5.05 -17.63
N LYS A 21 24.06 5.15 -16.50
CA LYS A 21 22.63 5.53 -16.52
C LYS A 21 22.24 6.85 -15.85
N TYR A 22 23.13 7.58 -15.19
CA TYR A 22 22.73 8.83 -14.52
C TYR A 22 23.80 9.91 -14.59
N THR A 23 23.79 10.69 -15.67
CA THR A 23 24.38 12.03 -15.71
C THR A 23 23.61 12.89 -16.71
N SER A 24 22.59 13.60 -16.22
CA SER A 24 22.04 14.77 -16.91
C SER A 24 22.28 16.00 -16.04
N ARG A 25 23.31 16.77 -16.39
CA ARG A 25 23.58 18.11 -15.84
C ARG A 25 22.73 19.12 -16.62
N THR A 26 21.81 19.79 -15.95
CA THR A 26 21.06 20.91 -16.52
C THR A 26 21.94 22.17 -16.46
N GLN A 27 22.35 22.70 -17.61
CA GLN A 27 22.78 24.10 -17.72
C GLN A 27 21.67 24.90 -18.40
N VAL A 28 21.30 26.01 -17.77
CA VAL A 28 20.37 27.00 -18.30
C VAL A 28 21.15 27.87 -19.29
N ILE A 29 20.74 27.90 -20.55
CA ILE A 29 21.24 28.86 -21.55
C ILE A 29 20.03 29.55 -22.19
N SER A 30 20.06 30.88 -22.14
CA SER A 30 19.11 31.81 -22.72
C SER A 30 19.19 31.86 -24.24
N GLY A 31 18.02 31.90 -24.90
CA GLY A 31 17.80 32.60 -26.16
C GLY A 31 18.57 32.14 -27.40
N THR A 32 17.99 31.20 -28.15
CA THR A 32 17.99 31.15 -29.63
C THR A 32 17.09 30.00 -30.07
N SER A 33 16.30 30.21 -31.11
CA SER A 33 15.38 29.22 -31.69
C SER A 33 16.13 27.95 -32.10
N VAL A 34 15.89 26.85 -31.39
CA VAL A 34 16.42 25.52 -31.73
C VAL A 34 15.37 24.80 -32.56
N GLU A 35 15.65 24.62 -33.85
CA GLU A 35 15.02 23.56 -34.63
C GLU A 35 15.26 22.23 -33.92
N LEU A 36 14.18 21.58 -33.49
CA LEU A 36 14.27 20.27 -32.86
C LEU A 36 14.83 19.28 -33.87
N PRO A 37 15.99 18.63 -33.61
CA PRO A 37 16.48 17.60 -34.49
C PRO A 37 15.48 16.45 -34.49
N SER A 38 14.98 16.07 -35.67
CA SER A 38 14.14 14.89 -35.83
C SER A 38 14.95 13.69 -35.35
N CYS A 39 14.63 13.20 -34.15
CA CYS A 39 15.22 12.01 -33.60
C CYS A 39 14.70 10.79 -34.38
N HIS A 40 15.34 10.49 -35.50
CA HIS A 40 15.39 9.14 -36.05
C HIS A 40 16.31 8.29 -35.15
N GLY A 41 15.91 8.14 -33.90
CA GLY A 41 16.43 7.18 -32.94
C GLY A 41 15.46 6.00 -32.93
N LYS A 42 15.96 4.83 -33.33
CA LYS A 42 15.25 3.54 -33.38
C LYS A 42 14.08 3.45 -32.38
N SER A 43 12.89 3.20 -32.90
CA SER A 43 11.69 2.80 -32.16
C SER A 43 11.98 1.57 -31.31
N LEU A 44 12.37 1.78 -30.05
CA LEU A 44 12.45 0.73 -29.06
C LEU A 44 11.17 0.83 -28.21
N GLU A 45 10.38 -0.25 -28.24
CA GLU A 45 9.22 -0.55 -27.38
C GLU A 45 7.83 0.02 -27.72
N GLN A 46 7.49 0.20 -29.01
CA GLN A 46 6.10 0.45 -29.42
C GLN A 46 5.36 -0.81 -29.92
N SER A 47 5.87 -2.02 -29.65
CA SER A 47 5.32 -3.30 -30.16
C SER A 47 4.45 -4.08 -29.17
N ASP A 48 4.63 -3.87 -27.86
CA ASP A 48 4.12 -4.82 -26.89
C ASP A 48 2.83 -4.37 -26.19
N TYR A 49 2.47 -3.10 -26.31
CA TYR A 49 1.20 -2.57 -25.83
C TYR A 49 0.20 -2.38 -26.97
N LYS A 50 -1.02 -2.82 -26.74
CA LYS A 50 -2.15 -2.67 -27.65
C LYS A 50 -3.26 -1.88 -26.98
N ARG A 51 -4.15 -1.35 -27.80
CA ARG A 51 -5.39 -0.73 -27.33
C ARG A 51 -6.43 -1.82 -27.09
N TRP A 52 -7.13 -1.74 -25.96
CA TRP A 52 -8.23 -2.63 -25.62
C TRP A 52 -9.53 -2.10 -26.24
N ASP A 53 -10.28 -2.96 -26.92
CA ASP A 53 -11.45 -2.54 -27.68
C ASP A 53 -12.59 -2.02 -26.79
N ASN A 54 -12.83 -2.68 -25.65
CA ASN A 54 -13.87 -2.28 -24.70
C ASN A 54 -13.37 -1.20 -23.73
N GLY A 55 -13.46 0.07 -24.14
CA GLY A 55 -13.11 1.24 -23.31
C GLY A 55 -11.88 2.01 -23.76
N GLY A 56 -11.01 1.40 -24.59
CA GLY A 56 -9.93 2.09 -25.28
C GLY A 56 -8.63 2.29 -24.50
N GLY A 57 -8.47 1.69 -23.31
CA GLY A 57 -7.22 1.70 -22.54
C GLY A 57 -6.10 0.88 -23.18
N MET A 58 -4.91 0.85 -22.56
CA MET A 58 -3.73 0.15 -23.06
C MET A 58 -3.46 -1.12 -22.26
N PHE A 59 -2.99 -2.18 -22.92
CA PHE A 59 -2.59 -3.42 -22.25
C PHE A 59 -1.37 -4.04 -22.91
N HIS A 60 -0.55 -4.74 -22.13
CA HIS A 60 0.58 -5.52 -22.63
C HIS A 60 0.12 -6.85 -23.26
N ASN A 61 0.74 -7.26 -24.36
CA ASN A 61 0.40 -8.49 -25.12
C ASN A 61 0.40 -9.79 -24.29
N SER A 62 1.16 -9.82 -23.19
CA SER A 62 1.22 -10.99 -22.28
C SER A 62 0.17 -10.97 -21.16
N ALA A 63 -0.64 -9.92 -21.05
CA ALA A 63 -1.74 -9.89 -20.10
C ALA A 63 -2.87 -10.81 -20.57
N CYS A 64 -3.44 -11.58 -19.65
CA CYS A 64 -4.63 -12.38 -19.88
C CYS A 64 -5.84 -11.57 -19.40
N ILE A 65 -6.65 -11.10 -20.34
CA ILE A 65 -7.78 -10.20 -20.05
C ILE A 65 -9.02 -10.82 -20.66
N ASP A 66 -10.06 -11.02 -19.84
CA ASP A 66 -11.35 -11.49 -20.33
C ASP A 66 -11.99 -10.43 -21.24
N HIS A 67 -12.56 -10.85 -22.37
CA HIS A 67 -13.19 -9.97 -23.36
C HIS A 67 -14.32 -9.07 -22.81
N THR A 68 -14.95 -9.45 -21.70
CA THR A 68 -16.00 -8.66 -21.03
C THR A 68 -15.44 -7.51 -20.20
N ALA A 69 -14.15 -7.52 -19.87
CA ALA A 69 -13.54 -6.48 -19.06
C ALA A 69 -13.60 -5.10 -19.77
N LEU A 70 -13.95 -4.07 -19.01
CA LEU A 70 -13.93 -2.68 -19.44
C LEU A 70 -12.62 -2.03 -18.97
N ILE A 71 -11.83 -1.54 -19.90
CA ILE A 71 -10.58 -0.82 -19.62
C ILE A 71 -10.68 0.56 -20.25
N GLU A 72 -10.97 1.56 -19.44
CA GLU A 72 -11.19 2.93 -19.91
C GLU A 72 -9.92 3.56 -20.50
N ASN A 73 -10.12 4.59 -21.33
CA ASN A 73 -9.04 5.34 -21.93
C ASN A 73 -8.09 5.93 -20.87
N GLY A 74 -6.78 5.82 -21.12
CA GLY A 74 -5.74 6.24 -20.19
C GLY A 74 -5.44 5.25 -19.06
N ALA A 75 -6.22 4.18 -18.88
CA ALA A 75 -5.81 3.07 -18.03
C ALA A 75 -4.75 2.20 -18.72
N ILE A 76 -3.84 1.62 -17.93
CA ILE A 76 -2.72 0.80 -18.43
C ILE A 76 -2.65 -0.52 -17.66
N VAL A 77 -2.68 -1.64 -18.38
CA VAL A 77 -2.48 -2.99 -17.84
C VAL A 77 -1.12 -3.54 -18.29
N HIS A 78 -0.23 -3.79 -17.33
CA HIS A 78 1.12 -4.26 -17.60
C HIS A 78 1.19 -5.78 -17.83
N SER A 79 2.41 -6.27 -18.08
CA SER A 79 2.70 -7.65 -18.46
C SER A 79 2.24 -8.68 -17.42
N ASN A 80 1.81 -9.85 -17.90
CA ASN A 80 1.46 -11.03 -17.10
C ASN A 80 0.35 -10.78 -16.07
N CYS A 81 -0.45 -9.73 -16.24
CA CYS A 81 -1.64 -9.51 -15.43
C CYS A 81 -2.73 -10.52 -15.80
N THR A 82 -3.61 -10.82 -14.85
CA THR A 82 -4.84 -11.60 -15.09
C THR A 82 -6.04 -10.76 -14.69
N ILE A 83 -6.88 -10.42 -15.66
CA ILE A 83 -8.10 -9.63 -15.47
C ILE A 83 -9.29 -10.53 -15.80
N ALA A 84 -10.09 -10.85 -14.79
CA ALA A 84 -11.25 -11.73 -14.93
C ALA A 84 -12.45 -11.03 -15.61
N LYS A 85 -13.54 -11.79 -15.81
CA LYS A 85 -14.77 -11.29 -16.42
C LYS A 85 -15.40 -10.13 -15.66
N ASP A 86 -16.04 -9.25 -16.41
CA ASP A 86 -16.83 -8.11 -15.92
C ASP A 86 -16.06 -7.15 -14.98
N VAL A 87 -14.71 -7.16 -15.04
CA VAL A 87 -13.87 -6.19 -14.33
C VAL A 87 -13.95 -4.83 -15.02
N GLN A 88 -14.05 -3.77 -14.22
CA GLN A 88 -14.08 -2.40 -14.71
C GLN A 88 -12.86 -1.64 -14.18
N ILE A 89 -12.08 -1.06 -15.09
CA ILE A 89 -10.85 -0.33 -14.77
C ILE A 89 -11.00 1.12 -15.25
N GLY A 90 -11.10 2.04 -14.30
CA GLY A 90 -11.26 3.46 -14.56
C GLY A 90 -10.02 4.14 -15.17
N SER A 91 -10.27 5.25 -15.86
CA SER A 91 -9.27 6.10 -16.50
C SER A 91 -8.10 6.48 -15.56
N GLY A 92 -6.88 6.47 -16.11
CA GLY A 92 -5.65 6.80 -15.39
C GLY A 92 -5.16 5.74 -14.41
N THR A 93 -5.87 4.62 -14.25
CA THR A 93 -5.46 3.51 -13.40
C THR A 93 -4.32 2.71 -14.03
N VAL A 94 -3.36 2.32 -13.20
CA VAL A 94 -2.20 1.50 -13.58
C VAL A 94 -2.25 0.17 -12.85
N ILE A 95 -2.35 -0.92 -13.62
CA ILE A 95 -2.26 -2.29 -13.13
C ILE A 95 -0.85 -2.80 -13.44
N GLY A 96 0.00 -2.85 -12.42
CA GLY A 96 1.39 -3.31 -12.47
C GLY A 96 1.51 -4.81 -12.75
N SER A 97 2.65 -5.22 -13.27
CA SER A 97 2.89 -6.58 -13.76
C SER A 97 2.55 -7.67 -12.74
N SER A 98 2.08 -8.81 -13.25
CA SER A 98 1.73 -10.00 -12.45
C SER A 98 0.64 -9.74 -11.39
N THR A 99 -0.17 -8.69 -11.56
CA THR A 99 -1.35 -8.43 -10.72
C THR A 99 -2.54 -9.26 -11.21
N SER A 100 -3.33 -9.79 -10.28
CA SER A 100 -4.58 -10.51 -10.59
C SER A 100 -5.78 -9.78 -10.03
N ILE A 101 -6.84 -9.68 -10.82
CA ILE A 101 -8.11 -9.02 -10.45
C ILE A 101 -9.25 -9.99 -10.73
N GLY A 102 -10.00 -10.32 -9.68
CA GLY A 102 -11.14 -11.23 -9.72
C GLY A 102 -12.38 -10.61 -10.36
N GLU A 103 -13.31 -11.49 -10.72
CA GLU A 103 -14.53 -11.18 -11.45
C GLU A 103 -15.35 -10.05 -10.82
N SER A 104 -16.01 -9.25 -11.67
CA SER A 104 -16.99 -8.23 -11.24
C SER A 104 -16.42 -7.22 -10.23
N THR A 105 -15.10 -7.02 -10.25
CA THR A 105 -14.43 -6.01 -9.43
C THR A 105 -14.38 -4.68 -10.17
N THR A 106 -14.76 -3.60 -9.49
CA THR A 106 -14.73 -2.23 -10.00
C THR A 106 -13.55 -1.48 -9.40
N ILE A 107 -12.73 -0.89 -10.27
CA ILE A 107 -11.57 -0.09 -9.91
C ILE A 107 -11.78 1.32 -10.46
N GLY A 108 -11.71 2.30 -9.57
CA GLY A 108 -11.91 3.71 -9.89
C GLY A 108 -10.77 4.32 -10.70
N TYR A 109 -10.72 5.64 -10.66
CA TYR A 109 -9.78 6.47 -11.41
C TYR A 109 -8.45 6.64 -10.67
N ASN A 110 -7.36 6.74 -11.43
CA ASN A 110 -6.02 7.01 -10.91
C ASN A 110 -5.59 6.06 -9.78
N VAL A 111 -6.01 4.79 -9.84
CA VAL A 111 -5.61 3.75 -8.89
C VAL A 111 -4.28 3.16 -9.33
N VAL A 112 -3.41 2.79 -8.40
CA VAL A 112 -2.16 2.07 -8.70
C VAL A 112 -2.16 0.74 -7.97
N LEU A 113 -2.23 -0.36 -8.73
CA LEU A 113 -2.14 -1.72 -8.20
C LEU A 113 -0.81 -2.33 -8.62
N SER A 114 -0.05 -2.88 -7.69
CA SER A 114 1.21 -3.58 -7.99
C SER A 114 1.44 -4.68 -6.98
N ASN A 115 2.13 -5.77 -7.34
CA ASN A 115 2.48 -6.86 -6.41
C ASN A 115 1.27 -7.33 -5.58
N CYS A 116 0.11 -7.50 -6.22
CA CYS A 116 -1.12 -7.80 -5.50
C CYS A 116 -2.05 -8.75 -6.24
N SER A 117 -2.96 -9.33 -5.46
CA SER A 117 -4.10 -10.10 -5.95
C SER A 117 -5.35 -9.54 -5.31
N VAL A 118 -6.36 -9.29 -6.12
CA VAL A 118 -7.68 -8.78 -5.72
C VAL A 118 -8.72 -9.83 -6.03
N GLY A 119 -9.56 -10.16 -5.04
CA GLY A 119 -10.69 -11.08 -5.18
C GLY A 119 -11.80 -10.55 -6.08
N GLN A 120 -12.95 -11.20 -5.99
CA GLN A 120 -14.14 -10.93 -6.81
C GLN A 120 -15.08 -9.94 -6.11
N PHE A 121 -15.91 -9.25 -6.88
CA PHE A 121 -16.94 -8.33 -6.38
C PHE A 121 -16.39 -7.23 -5.46
N CYS A 122 -15.14 -6.83 -5.69
CA CYS A 122 -14.50 -5.77 -4.92
C CYS A 122 -14.81 -4.39 -5.51
N VAL A 123 -14.74 -3.37 -4.66
CA VAL A 123 -14.85 -1.96 -5.07
C VAL A 123 -13.63 -1.21 -4.57
N ILE A 124 -12.83 -0.69 -5.49
CA ILE A 124 -11.62 0.10 -5.20
C ILE A 124 -11.87 1.53 -5.67
N HIS A 125 -12.00 2.46 -4.74
CA HIS A 125 -12.27 3.87 -5.04
C HIS A 125 -11.02 4.60 -5.57
N HIS A 126 -11.22 5.85 -5.98
CA HIS A 126 -10.21 6.65 -6.68
C HIS A 126 -8.93 6.88 -5.87
N GLY A 127 -7.78 6.95 -6.55
CA GLY A 127 -6.50 7.32 -5.95
C GLY A 127 -5.91 6.28 -4.99
N VAL A 128 -6.52 5.10 -4.86
CA VAL A 128 -6.01 4.01 -4.02
C VAL A 128 -4.66 3.51 -4.54
N CYS A 129 -3.74 3.21 -3.63
CA CYS A 129 -2.41 2.67 -3.94
C CYS A 129 -2.18 1.35 -3.21
N ILE A 130 -1.94 0.26 -3.94
CA ILE A 130 -1.79 -1.09 -3.38
C ILE A 130 -0.48 -1.73 -3.83
N GLY A 131 0.21 -2.31 -2.85
CA GLY A 131 1.40 -3.12 -2.99
C GLY A 131 2.68 -2.35 -3.32
N GLN A 132 2.74 -1.10 -2.86
CA GLN A 132 3.98 -0.34 -2.75
C GLN A 132 4.85 -0.87 -1.59
N ASP A 133 6.13 -0.50 -1.61
CA ASP A 133 7.03 -0.79 -0.49
C ASP A 133 6.58 -0.10 0.79
N GLY A 134 6.39 -0.88 1.86
CA GLY A 134 6.16 -0.32 3.18
C GLY A 134 7.41 0.31 3.81
N PHE A 135 7.19 1.01 4.92
CA PHE A 135 8.24 1.70 5.68
C PHE A 135 9.17 0.73 6.44
N GLY A 136 10.10 0.10 5.71
CA GLY A 136 11.11 -0.80 6.27
C GLY A 136 12.52 -0.23 6.11
N PHE A 137 13.08 0.32 7.19
CA PHE A 137 14.46 0.81 7.24
C PHE A 137 15.18 0.28 8.48
N PHE A 138 16.49 0.11 8.37
CA PHE A 138 17.36 -0.28 9.48
C PHE A 138 18.68 0.49 9.40
N ILE A 139 19.44 0.53 10.50
CA ILE A 139 20.79 1.08 10.53
C ILE A 139 21.77 -0.05 10.22
N ASP A 140 22.58 0.11 9.18
CA ASP A 140 23.60 -0.87 8.79
C ASP A 140 24.85 -0.80 9.69
N ASP A 141 25.79 -1.72 9.49
CA ASP A 141 27.06 -1.79 10.24
C ASP A 141 27.92 -0.51 10.11
N LYS A 142 27.62 0.37 9.16
CA LYS A 142 28.30 1.65 8.92
C LYS A 142 27.53 2.84 9.49
N GLY A 143 26.43 2.61 10.19
CA GLY A 143 25.59 3.67 10.75
C GLY A 143 24.66 4.35 9.72
N GLN A 144 24.50 3.79 8.52
CA GLN A 144 23.66 4.38 7.46
C GLN A 144 22.25 3.77 7.47
N VAL A 145 21.26 4.59 7.12
CA VAL A 145 19.88 4.13 6.94
C VAL A 145 19.79 3.31 5.65
N ALA A 146 19.59 2.01 5.78
CA ALA A 146 19.43 1.08 4.67
C ALA A 146 17.97 0.61 4.56
N LYS A 147 17.51 0.40 3.32
CA LYS A 147 16.15 -0.09 3.03
C LYS A 147 16.07 -1.59 3.24
N LYS A 148 15.04 -2.04 3.97
CA LYS A 148 14.67 -3.45 4.07
C LYS A 148 13.86 -3.86 2.83
N PRO A 149 14.28 -4.88 2.07
CA PRO A 149 13.52 -5.35 0.92
C PRO A 149 12.11 -5.82 1.32
N GLN A 150 11.09 -5.35 0.58
CA GLN A 150 9.72 -5.86 0.66
C GLN A 150 9.48 -6.62 -0.64
N MET A 151 9.47 -7.95 -0.60
CA MET A 151 9.51 -8.79 -1.81
C MET A 151 8.22 -9.58 -2.05
N LEU A 152 7.27 -9.49 -1.13
CA LEU A 152 6.03 -10.26 -1.18
C LEU A 152 4.89 -9.38 -1.66
N ASN A 153 3.65 -9.80 -1.42
CA ASN A 153 2.48 -9.24 -2.08
C ASN A 153 1.46 -8.69 -1.08
N VAL A 154 0.41 -8.10 -1.65
CA VAL A 154 -0.87 -7.85 -0.98
C VAL A 154 -1.90 -8.88 -1.49
N ARG A 155 -2.68 -9.47 -0.60
CA ARG A 155 -3.84 -10.32 -0.95
C ARG A 155 -5.12 -9.71 -0.42
N ILE A 156 -6.04 -9.41 -1.32
CA ILE A 156 -7.35 -8.86 -1.00
C ILE A 156 -8.38 -9.94 -1.32
N GLY A 157 -9.20 -10.30 -0.33
CA GLY A 157 -10.29 -11.25 -0.49
C GLY A 157 -11.46 -10.69 -1.31
N ASP A 158 -12.55 -11.47 -1.38
CA ASP A 158 -13.75 -11.10 -2.13
C ASP A 158 -14.65 -10.12 -1.36
N HIS A 159 -15.47 -9.36 -2.08
CA HIS A 159 -16.43 -8.39 -1.53
C HIS A 159 -15.77 -7.30 -0.65
N VAL A 160 -14.48 -7.02 -0.87
CA VAL A 160 -13.77 -5.97 -0.15
C VAL A 160 -14.06 -4.62 -0.79
N GLU A 161 -14.25 -3.60 0.03
CA GLU A 161 -14.36 -2.22 -0.43
C GLU A 161 -13.23 -1.37 0.16
N ILE A 162 -12.57 -0.59 -0.69
CA ILE A 162 -11.40 0.23 -0.33
C ILE A 162 -11.67 1.67 -0.75
N GLY A 163 -11.87 2.53 0.25
CA GLY A 163 -12.16 3.96 0.08
C GLY A 163 -11.01 4.74 -0.55
N ALA A 164 -11.34 5.95 -1.03
CA ALA A 164 -10.46 6.79 -1.81
C ALA A 164 -9.15 7.14 -1.08
N ASN A 165 -8.06 7.18 -1.84
CA ASN A 165 -6.71 7.52 -1.35
C ASN A 165 -6.21 6.64 -0.18
N THR A 166 -6.76 5.44 -0.02
CA THR A 166 -6.23 4.45 0.92
C THR A 166 -4.96 3.81 0.36
N CYS A 167 -3.99 3.57 1.24
CA CYS A 167 -2.70 2.98 0.89
C CYS A 167 -2.52 1.64 1.61
N ILE A 168 -2.11 0.61 0.86
CA ILE A 168 -1.86 -0.74 1.39
C ILE A 168 -0.48 -1.22 0.96
N ASP A 169 0.43 -1.34 1.93
CA ASP A 169 1.81 -1.73 1.68
C ASP A 169 1.95 -3.24 1.48
N ARG A 170 2.84 -3.67 0.57
CA ARG A 170 3.17 -5.09 0.38
C ARG A 170 3.98 -5.66 1.53
N GLY A 171 3.95 -6.98 1.66
CA GLY A 171 4.72 -7.70 2.68
C GLY A 171 6.22 -7.79 2.42
N SER A 172 7.01 -7.87 3.50
CA SER A 172 8.42 -8.34 3.47
C SER A 172 8.59 -9.83 3.71
N TRP A 173 8.06 -10.36 4.83
CA TRP A 173 8.25 -11.75 5.25
C TRP A 173 6.99 -12.61 5.18
N ARG A 174 5.81 -11.98 5.24
CA ARG A 174 4.52 -12.56 4.86
C ARG A 174 3.71 -11.54 4.06
N ASP A 175 2.76 -12.00 3.26
CA ASP A 175 1.85 -11.09 2.55
C ASP A 175 1.07 -10.20 3.53
N THR A 176 0.73 -9.00 3.08
CA THR A 176 -0.33 -8.18 3.71
C THR A 176 -1.67 -8.73 3.25
N VAL A 177 -2.61 -9.00 4.16
CA VAL A 177 -3.89 -9.63 3.82
C VAL A 177 -5.06 -8.79 4.31
N ILE A 178 -6.04 -8.60 3.43
CA ILE A 178 -7.36 -8.05 3.73
C ILE A 178 -8.40 -9.14 3.52
N GLY A 179 -9.04 -9.59 4.59
CA GLY A 179 -10.03 -10.66 4.56
C GLY A 179 -11.33 -10.27 3.85
N HIS A 180 -12.09 -11.29 3.43
CA HIS A 180 -13.34 -11.14 2.70
C HIS A 180 -14.35 -10.22 3.41
N PHE A 181 -15.18 -9.52 2.64
CA PHE A 181 -16.25 -8.63 3.13
C PHE A 181 -15.78 -7.45 3.99
N THR A 182 -14.47 -7.21 4.11
CA THR A 182 -13.93 -6.08 4.87
C THR A 182 -14.12 -4.76 4.13
N LYS A 183 -14.40 -3.69 4.87
CA LYS A 183 -14.65 -2.35 4.37
C LYS A 183 -13.62 -1.39 4.96
N LEU A 184 -12.83 -0.77 4.09
CA LEU A 184 -11.90 0.29 4.43
C LEU A 184 -12.46 1.60 3.90
N ASP A 185 -12.61 2.60 4.75
CA ASP A 185 -13.03 3.94 4.35
C ASP A 185 -11.85 4.71 3.73
N ASN A 186 -12.05 5.99 3.43
CA ASN A 186 -11.09 6.86 2.78
C ASN A 186 -9.88 7.14 3.68
N LEU A 187 -8.72 7.37 3.05
CA LEU A 187 -7.48 7.79 3.72
C LEU A 187 -7.02 6.81 4.82
N VAL A 188 -7.27 5.52 4.66
CA VAL A 188 -6.75 4.50 5.57
C VAL A 188 -5.31 4.15 5.18
N GLN A 189 -4.44 3.96 6.17
CA GLN A 189 -3.08 3.43 5.96
C GLN A 189 -2.97 2.02 6.52
N ILE A 190 -2.59 1.06 5.66
CA ILE A 190 -2.29 -0.32 6.03
C ILE A 190 -0.80 -0.59 5.82
N GLY A 191 -0.08 -0.78 6.93
CA GLY A 191 1.36 -1.09 6.90
C GLY A 191 1.69 -2.47 6.35
N HIS A 192 2.98 -2.68 6.08
CA HIS A 192 3.47 -3.95 5.55
C HIS A 192 3.20 -5.12 6.52
N ASN A 193 2.90 -6.29 5.97
CA ASN A 193 2.55 -7.49 6.73
C ASN A 193 1.35 -7.28 7.66
N VAL A 194 0.40 -6.39 7.43
CA VAL A 194 -0.82 -6.40 8.27
C VAL A 194 -1.68 -7.60 7.90
N GLN A 195 -2.25 -8.31 8.89
CA GLN A 195 -3.37 -9.23 8.65
C GLN A 195 -4.66 -8.59 9.15
N ILE A 196 -5.67 -8.49 8.29
CA ILE A 196 -7.04 -8.14 8.68
C ILE A 196 -7.94 -9.33 8.37
N GLY A 197 -8.70 -9.77 9.37
CA GLY A 197 -9.72 -10.81 9.24
C GLY A 197 -10.88 -10.42 8.31
N LYS A 198 -11.93 -11.25 8.31
CA LYS A 198 -13.13 -11.01 7.50
C LYS A 198 -14.10 -10.05 8.20
N CYS A 199 -14.94 -9.41 7.38
CA CYS A 199 -16.06 -8.58 7.85
C CYS A 199 -15.64 -7.44 8.79
N CYS A 200 -14.42 -6.91 8.63
CA CYS A 200 -13.96 -5.78 9.41
C CYS A 200 -14.48 -4.46 8.82
N ILE A 201 -14.68 -3.45 9.67
CA ILE A 201 -15.09 -2.10 9.26
C ILE A 201 -14.06 -1.12 9.80
N ILE A 202 -13.31 -0.48 8.91
CA ILE A 202 -12.21 0.42 9.27
C ILE A 202 -12.54 1.82 8.76
N CYS A 203 -13.01 2.69 9.65
CA CYS A 203 -13.41 4.05 9.31
C CYS A 203 -12.20 4.96 8.97
N GLY A 204 -12.50 6.08 8.31
CA GLY A 204 -11.51 6.89 7.61
C GLY A 204 -10.41 7.45 8.50
N GLN A 205 -9.28 7.73 7.88
CA GLN A 205 -8.06 8.24 8.53
C GLN A 205 -7.49 7.31 9.61
N SER A 206 -7.92 6.05 9.67
CA SER A 206 -7.33 5.05 10.55
C SER A 206 -5.98 4.59 10.02
N GLY A 207 -5.04 4.30 10.92
CA GLY A 207 -3.70 3.83 10.58
C GLY A 207 -3.37 2.53 11.31
N ILE A 208 -2.95 1.52 10.57
CA ILE A 208 -2.51 0.23 11.11
C ILE A 208 -1.04 0.04 10.79
N ALA A 209 -0.19 0.10 11.82
CA ALA A 209 1.25 -0.09 11.65
C ALA A 209 1.63 -1.55 11.33
N GLY A 210 2.84 -1.73 10.81
CA GLY A 210 3.30 -2.98 10.21
C GLY A 210 3.19 -4.18 11.13
N SER A 211 2.94 -5.35 10.55
CA SER A 211 2.85 -6.65 11.24
C SER A 211 1.75 -6.78 12.30
N ALA A 212 0.84 -5.81 12.44
CA ALA A 212 -0.35 -5.97 13.27
C ALA A 212 -1.29 -7.06 12.72
N THR A 213 -2.10 -7.64 13.58
CA THR A 213 -3.08 -8.69 13.26
C THR A 213 -4.42 -8.36 13.88
N LEU A 214 -5.45 -8.18 13.06
CA LEU A 214 -6.83 -7.98 13.46
C LEU A 214 -7.63 -9.24 13.16
N GLY A 215 -8.39 -9.73 14.14
CA GLY A 215 -9.33 -10.82 13.97
C GLY A 215 -10.55 -10.42 13.11
N ASP A 216 -11.54 -11.29 13.08
CA ASP A 216 -12.77 -11.08 12.30
C ASP A 216 -13.72 -10.11 13.00
N TYR A 217 -14.55 -9.40 12.23
CA TYR A 217 -15.57 -8.49 12.76
C TYR A 217 -15.01 -7.39 13.67
N VAL A 218 -13.76 -6.98 13.43
CA VAL A 218 -13.18 -5.81 14.13
C VAL A 218 -13.76 -4.54 13.53
N THR A 219 -14.21 -3.62 14.38
CA THR A 219 -14.66 -2.29 13.96
C THR A 219 -13.73 -1.24 14.52
N MET A 220 -13.17 -0.40 13.66
CA MET A 220 -12.38 0.77 14.05
C MET A 220 -13.16 2.02 13.69
N GLY A 221 -13.47 2.85 14.69
CA GLY A 221 -13.98 4.20 14.49
C GLY A 221 -12.97 5.08 13.74
N GLY A 222 -13.39 6.29 13.37
CA GLY A 222 -12.53 7.21 12.61
C GLY A 222 -11.23 7.53 13.37
N ARG A 223 -10.12 7.63 12.63
CA ARG A 223 -8.80 8.02 13.17
C ARG A 223 -8.26 7.11 14.28
N VAL A 224 -8.62 5.83 14.29
CA VAL A 224 -8.00 4.87 15.21
C VAL A 224 -6.59 4.55 14.74
N ALA A 225 -5.65 4.49 15.68
CA ALA A 225 -4.26 4.11 15.43
C ALA A 225 -3.92 2.77 16.09
N ILE A 226 -3.33 1.84 15.33
CA ILE A 226 -2.85 0.54 15.83
C ILE A 226 -1.33 0.50 15.74
N LYS A 227 -0.68 0.22 16.88
CA LYS A 227 0.76 0.00 16.95
C LYS A 227 1.19 -1.27 16.19
N ASP A 228 2.43 -1.27 15.73
CA ASP A 228 3.08 -2.41 15.08
C ASP A 228 3.09 -3.66 15.98
N HIS A 229 3.03 -4.84 15.35
CA HIS A 229 3.09 -6.14 16.02
C HIS A 229 2.01 -6.42 17.09
N VAL A 230 0.93 -5.63 17.11
CA VAL A 230 -0.21 -5.86 18.02
C VAL A 230 -1.17 -6.90 17.45
N LEU A 231 -1.71 -7.74 18.33
CA LEU A 231 -2.81 -8.65 18.05
C LEU A 231 -4.13 -8.12 18.64
N ILE A 232 -5.19 -8.09 17.84
CA ILE A 232 -6.54 -7.68 18.22
C ILE A 232 -7.49 -8.85 17.95
N ALA A 233 -8.15 -9.32 19.01
CA ALA A 233 -9.13 -10.39 18.94
C ALA A 233 -10.33 -10.02 18.05
N SER A 234 -11.01 -11.04 17.54
CA SER A 234 -12.25 -10.87 16.79
C SER A 234 -13.33 -10.16 17.61
N LYS A 235 -14.25 -9.46 16.95
CA LYS A 235 -15.40 -8.75 17.55
C LYS A 235 -14.99 -7.64 18.55
N VAL A 236 -13.81 -7.06 18.36
CA VAL A 236 -13.38 -5.85 19.06
C VAL A 236 -13.92 -4.62 18.34
N ARG A 237 -14.48 -3.68 19.09
CA ARG A 237 -14.90 -2.37 18.57
C ARG A 237 -14.08 -1.28 19.24
N LEU A 238 -13.39 -0.49 18.43
CA LEU A 238 -12.51 0.59 18.86
C LEU A 238 -13.22 1.93 18.60
N ALA A 239 -13.47 2.68 19.66
CA ALA A 239 -14.02 4.02 19.54
C ALA A 239 -13.08 4.94 18.74
N ALA A 240 -13.64 5.94 18.05
CA ALA A 240 -12.88 6.90 17.26
C ALA A 240 -11.75 7.57 18.08
N ASN A 241 -10.64 7.90 17.42
CA ASN A 241 -9.42 8.48 18.02
C ASN A 241 -8.72 7.61 19.09
N SER A 242 -9.12 6.35 19.28
CA SER A 242 -8.39 5.45 20.18
C SER A 242 -7.04 5.01 19.60
N CYS A 243 -6.07 4.73 20.47
CA CYS A 243 -4.74 4.25 20.08
C CYS A 243 -4.44 2.93 20.80
N VAL A 244 -4.31 1.84 20.03
CA VAL A 244 -4.03 0.50 20.56
C VAL A 244 -2.51 0.28 20.59
N THR A 245 -1.97 0.15 21.80
CA THR A 245 -0.52 0.01 22.02
C THR A 245 -0.09 -1.38 22.53
N LYS A 246 -1.06 -2.24 22.86
CA LYS A 246 -0.88 -3.59 23.40
C LYS A 246 -1.93 -4.52 22.82
N ASN A 247 -1.68 -5.83 22.91
CA ASN A 247 -2.63 -6.84 22.47
C ASN A 247 -3.98 -6.70 23.18
N ILE A 248 -5.05 -6.88 22.41
CA ILE A 248 -6.42 -6.98 22.90
C ILE A 248 -6.85 -8.43 22.68
N THR A 249 -6.96 -9.20 23.76
CA THR A 249 -7.27 -10.64 23.72
C THR A 249 -8.74 -10.93 24.01
N VAL A 250 -9.52 -9.93 24.42
CA VAL A 250 -10.92 -10.06 24.82
C VAL A 250 -11.77 -9.23 23.86
N ALA A 251 -12.88 -9.81 23.38
CA ALA A 251 -13.83 -9.08 22.55
C ALA A 251 -14.57 -8.02 23.38
N GLY A 252 -15.00 -6.93 22.75
CA GLY A 252 -15.74 -5.87 23.44
C GLY A 252 -15.43 -4.48 22.90
N ASP A 253 -15.91 -3.49 23.65
CA ASP A 253 -15.72 -2.08 23.36
C ASP A 253 -14.48 -1.53 24.06
N TYR A 254 -13.61 -0.90 23.29
CA TYR A 254 -12.38 -0.28 23.76
C TYR A 254 -12.39 1.19 23.35
N ALA A 255 -12.12 2.06 24.32
CA ALA A 255 -12.22 3.50 24.13
C ALA A 255 -11.14 4.28 24.88
N GLY A 256 -10.96 5.52 24.44
CA GLY A 256 -10.07 6.56 24.97
C GLY A 256 -10.26 7.81 24.12
N PHE A 257 -9.89 9.00 24.62
CA PHE A 257 -10.15 10.30 23.98
C PHE A 257 -11.65 10.60 23.79
N PRO A 258 -12.20 11.57 24.54
CA PRO A 258 -13.00 12.55 23.81
C PRO A 258 -12.57 13.97 24.10
N ALA A 259 -12.95 14.87 23.19
CA ALA A 259 -12.94 16.29 23.46
C ALA A 259 -13.84 16.58 24.68
N MET A 260 -13.33 17.41 25.59
CA MET A 260 -14.03 17.92 26.76
C MET A 260 -13.61 19.38 26.98
N PRO A 261 -14.32 20.17 27.80
CA PRO A 261 -13.92 21.53 28.10
C PRO A 261 -12.45 21.60 28.56
N ALA A 262 -11.69 22.53 27.99
CA ALA A 262 -10.23 22.58 28.17
C ALA A 262 -9.80 22.70 29.64
N GLU A 263 -10.61 23.37 30.46
CA GLU A 263 -10.36 23.49 31.90
C GLU A 263 -10.49 22.14 32.62
N GLU A 264 -11.53 21.36 32.31
CA GLU A 264 -11.74 20.03 32.87
C GLU A 264 -10.59 19.10 32.48
N TRP A 265 -10.18 19.11 31.20
CA TRP A 265 -9.04 18.33 30.72
C TRP A 265 -7.74 18.67 31.46
N ARG A 266 -7.44 19.97 31.66
CA ARG A 266 -6.25 20.40 32.42
C ARG A 266 -6.31 19.89 33.86
N ARG A 267 -7.46 20.00 34.52
CA ARG A 267 -7.66 19.52 35.90
C ARG A 267 -7.47 18.00 35.99
N GLN A 268 -8.06 17.22 35.08
CA GLN A 268 -7.88 15.77 35.02
C GLN A 268 -6.40 15.39 34.85
N THR A 269 -5.69 16.07 33.95
CA THR A 269 -4.26 15.82 33.68
C THR A 269 -3.39 16.09 34.91
N VAL A 270 -3.61 17.20 35.61
CA VAL A 270 -2.89 17.53 36.86
C VAL A 270 -3.18 16.49 37.95
N ASN A 271 -4.45 16.11 38.13
CA ASN A 271 -4.85 15.13 39.13
C ASN A 271 -4.19 13.76 38.90
N MET A 272 -4.16 13.28 37.66
CA MET A 272 -3.42 12.05 37.31
C MET A 272 -1.94 12.16 37.68
N ARG A 273 -1.28 13.27 37.35
CA ARG A 273 0.13 13.49 37.67
C ARG A 273 0.40 13.48 39.18
N LEU A 274 -0.48 14.08 39.98
CA LEU A 274 -0.35 14.12 41.44
C LEU A 274 -0.56 12.74 42.06
N HIS A 275 -1.53 11.97 41.56
CA HIS A 275 -1.80 10.61 42.03
C HIS A 275 -0.56 9.71 41.92
N PHE A 276 0.13 9.74 40.77
CA PHE A 276 1.36 8.96 40.57
C PHE A 276 2.59 9.50 41.34
N LYS A 277 2.58 10.78 41.75
CA LYS A 277 3.62 11.29 42.66
C LYS A 277 3.46 10.80 44.10
N LYS A 278 2.21 10.66 44.58
CA LYS A 278 1.94 10.15 45.94
C LYS A 278 2.15 8.64 46.07
N GLY A 279 2.04 7.88 44.98
CA GLY A 279 2.28 6.42 44.98
C GLY A 279 3.76 5.99 44.89
N ARG A 280 4.71 6.94 44.77
CA ARG A 280 6.16 6.67 44.69
C ARG A 280 6.91 6.86 46.01
N SER A 281 6.19 7.10 47.11
CA SER A 281 6.76 7.32 48.45
C SER A 281 6.48 6.16 49.43
N LEU A 282 6.47 4.92 48.94
CA LEU A 282 6.45 3.69 49.74
C LEU A 282 7.61 2.79 49.31
#